data_AF-A0A0E3K089-F1
#
_entry.id   AF-A0A0E3K089-F1
#
_cell.length_a   1.000
_cell.length_b   1.000
_cell.length_c   1.000
_cell.angle_alpha   90.00
_cell.angle_beta   90.00
_cell.angle_gamma   90.00
#
_symmetry.space_group_name_H-M   'P 1'
#
loop_
_entity.id
_entity.type
_entity.pdbx_description
1 polymer ?
#
loop_
_entity_poly.entity_id
_entity_poly.type
_entity_poly.pdbx_seq_one_letter_code
_entity_poly.pdbx_strand_id
1 'polypeptide(L)'
;MINEDEKLFETLSLFHIDSNHYTNQLIKEGYLDKGLGHTKKADEFIKRFYDEKKDIVFSMIKEHKLYFGFREKIKESTKIKSTDALDKIAYMLHEEGKLIVEKDNIFPNCIDYKVK
;
A
#
# COMPACT_ATOMS: atom_id res chain seq x y z
N MET A 1 15.12 13.17 -0.20
CA MET A 1 13.95 14.06 -0.43
C MET A 1 12.72 13.21 -0.20
N ILE A 2 11.87 13.51 0.78
CA ILE A 2 10.67 12.70 1.01
C ILE A 2 9.67 13.06 -0.08
N ASN A 3 9.21 12.06 -0.84
CA ASN A 3 8.20 12.22 -1.87
C ASN A 3 6.89 12.70 -1.22
N GLU A 4 6.34 13.84 -1.67
CA GLU A 4 5.15 14.44 -1.08
C GLU A 4 3.92 13.52 -1.23
N ASP A 5 3.86 12.75 -2.32
CA ASP A 5 2.81 11.76 -2.57
C ASP A 5 2.87 10.59 -1.59
N GLU A 6 4.07 10.13 -1.19
CA GLU A 6 4.20 9.07 -0.19
C GLU A 6 3.71 9.53 1.19
N LYS A 7 4.02 10.77 1.59
CA LYS A 7 3.52 11.35 2.83
C LYS A 7 2.01 11.52 2.82
N LEU A 8 1.46 12.00 1.70
CA LEU A 8 0.02 12.15 1.53
C LEU A 8 -0.66 10.78 1.60
N PHE A 9 -0.11 9.77 0.92
CA PHE A 9 -0.60 8.41 0.95
C PHE A 9 -0.55 7.81 2.37
N GLU A 10 0.57 7.96 3.08
CA GLU A 10 0.69 7.49 4.47
C GLU A 10 -0.37 8.15 5.36
N THR A 11 -0.58 9.47 5.20
CA THR A 11 -1.58 10.19 6.00
C THR A 11 -3.01 9.73 5.72
N LEU A 12 -3.36 9.56 4.44
CA LEU A 12 -4.70 9.14 4.05
C LEU A 12 -4.93 7.65 4.36
N SER A 13 -3.94 6.79 4.17
CA SER A 13 -4.13 5.33 4.28
C SER A 13 -4.04 4.80 5.71
N LEU A 14 -3.31 5.48 6.61
CA LEU A 14 -3.05 4.97 7.96
C LEU A 14 -4.01 5.51 9.04
N PHE A 15 -5.06 6.26 8.67
CA PHE A 15 -6.14 6.74 9.56
C PHE A 15 -5.75 7.46 10.86
N HIS A 16 -4.45 7.70 11.12
CA HIS A 16 -3.97 8.54 12.21
C HIS A 16 -4.03 10.02 11.79
N ILE A 17 -5.24 10.51 11.56
CA ILE A 17 -5.49 11.94 11.40
C ILE A 17 -5.70 12.49 12.81
N ASP A 18 -4.62 12.73 13.53
CA ASP A 18 -4.69 13.59 14.72
C ASP A 18 -5.18 14.95 14.26
N SER A 19 -6.33 15.40 14.76
CA SER A 19 -6.99 16.65 14.38
C SER A 19 -6.05 17.84 14.60
N ASN A 20 -5.30 18.20 13.57
CA ASN A 20 -4.27 19.23 13.62
C ASN A 20 -4.35 20.13 12.37
N HIS A 21 -3.42 21.08 12.24
CA HIS A 21 -3.35 22.02 11.11
C HIS A 21 -3.32 21.30 9.74
N TYR A 22 -2.73 20.11 9.68
CA TYR A 22 -2.64 19.30 8.46
C TYR A 22 -4.01 18.77 8.02
N THR A 23 -4.87 18.38 8.97
CA THR A 23 -6.26 17.97 8.68
C THR A 23 -7.05 19.08 7.99
N ASN A 24 -6.95 20.32 8.49
CA ASN A 24 -7.63 21.47 7.87
C ASN A 24 -7.13 21.74 6.45
N GLN A 25 -5.83 21.52 6.21
CA GLN A 25 -5.25 21.62 4.88
C GLN A 25 -5.81 20.53 3.95
N LEU A 26 -5.88 19.27 4.39
CA LEU A 26 -6.45 18.18 3.59
C LEU A 26 -7.94 18.38 3.28
N ILE A 27 -8.71 18.97 4.20
CA ILE A 27 -10.10 19.38 3.95
C ILE A 27 -10.14 20.48 2.88
N LYS A 28 -9.29 21.51 3.01
CA LYS A 28 -9.22 22.64 2.06
C LYS A 28 -8.79 22.18 0.66
N GLU A 29 -7.89 21.22 0.57
CA GLU A 29 -7.43 20.61 -0.67
C GLU A 29 -8.43 19.57 -1.22
N GLY A 30 -9.49 19.26 -0.48
CA GLY A 30 -10.58 18.40 -0.89
C GLY A 30 -10.28 16.90 -0.82
N TYR A 31 -9.26 16.49 -0.07
CA TYR A 31 -8.99 15.07 0.20
C TYR A 31 -9.87 14.52 1.33
N LEU A 32 -10.23 15.36 2.31
CA LEU A 32 -11.10 15.00 3.41
C LEU A 32 -12.40 15.83 3.40
N ASP A 33 -13.48 15.24 3.90
CA ASP A 33 -14.68 15.99 4.26
C ASP A 33 -14.60 16.57 5.68
N LYS A 34 -15.59 17.38 6.07
CA LYS A 34 -15.62 18.00 7.41
C LYS A 34 -15.78 16.99 8.55
N GLY A 35 -16.24 15.78 8.27
CA GLY A 35 -16.32 14.65 9.19
C GLY A 35 -15.06 13.78 9.18
N LEU A 36 -13.99 14.21 8.52
CA LEU A 36 -12.72 13.48 8.34
C LEU A 36 -12.84 12.21 7.50
N GLY A 37 -13.95 12.05 6.77
CA GLY A 37 -14.10 11.01 5.78
C GLY A 37 -13.26 11.29 4.53
N HIS A 38 -12.80 10.24 3.87
CA HIS A 38 -12.19 10.37 2.55
C HIS A 38 -13.22 10.86 1.54
N THR A 39 -12.83 11.84 0.73
CA THR A 39 -13.59 12.20 -0.46
C THR A 39 -13.22 11.27 -1.62
N LYS A 40 -14.00 11.35 -2.70
CA LYS A 40 -13.67 10.69 -3.97
C LYS A 40 -12.25 11.00 -4.46
N LYS A 41 -11.76 12.23 -4.21
CA LYS A 41 -10.40 12.65 -4.60
C LYS A 41 -9.33 11.87 -3.82
N ALA A 42 -9.53 11.67 -2.52
CA ALA A 42 -8.63 10.84 -1.71
C ALA A 42 -8.66 9.39 -2.16
N ASP A 43 -9.84 8.82 -2.38
CA ASP A 43 -9.96 7.42 -2.83
C ASP A 43 -9.31 7.20 -4.21
N GLU A 44 -9.51 8.13 -5.14
CA GLU A 44 -8.86 8.10 -6.46
C GLU A 44 -7.34 8.22 -6.34
N PHE A 45 -6.84 9.10 -5.47
CA PHE A 45 -5.41 9.24 -5.21
C PHE A 45 -4.82 7.96 -4.61
N ILE A 46 -5.43 7.40 -3.56
CA ILE A 46 -4.99 6.15 -2.91
C ILE A 46 -4.96 5.02 -3.93
N LYS A 47 -6.03 4.87 -4.73
CA LYS A 47 -6.12 3.83 -5.76
C LYS A 47 -5.01 4.00 -6.80
N ARG A 48 -4.80 5.23 -7.31
CA ARG A 48 -3.75 5.51 -8.29
C ARG A 48 -2.37 5.19 -7.71
N PHE A 49 -2.11 5.61 -6.46
CA PHE A 49 -0.86 5.32 -5.78
C PHE A 49 -0.62 3.82 -5.67
N TYR A 50 -1.62 3.03 -5.28
CA TYR A 50 -1.49 1.57 -5.28
C TYR A 50 -1.24 1.00 -6.67
N ASP A 51 -1.99 1.45 -7.69
CA ASP A 51 -1.85 0.97 -9.06
C ASP A 51 -0.45 1.24 -9.64
N GLU A 52 0.13 2.41 -9.37
CA GLU A 52 1.50 2.76 -9.78
C GLU A 52 2.56 1.83 -9.17
N LYS A 53 2.29 1.25 -8.00
CA LYS A 53 3.24 0.42 -7.25
C LYS A 53 3.05 -1.08 -7.51
N LYS A 54 1.88 -1.49 -8.02
CA LYS A 54 1.55 -2.89 -8.32
C LYS A 54 2.58 -3.57 -9.21
N ASP A 55 2.99 -2.92 -10.29
CA ASP A 55 3.93 -3.52 -11.25
C ASP A 55 5.31 -3.74 -10.65
N ILE A 56 5.75 -2.85 -9.76
CA ILE A 56 7.01 -2.98 -9.03
C ILE A 56 6.91 -4.15 -8.04
N VAL A 57 5.84 -4.21 -7.23
CA VAL A 57 5.61 -5.30 -6.28
C VAL A 57 5.56 -6.65 -7.01
N PHE A 58 4.77 -6.72 -8.08
CA PHE A 58 4.64 -7.94 -8.89
C PHE A 58 6.00 -8.37 -9.46
N SER A 59 6.78 -7.43 -10.02
CA SER A 59 8.11 -7.73 -10.56
C SER A 59 9.07 -8.25 -9.50
N MET A 60 9.07 -7.66 -8.30
CA MET A 60 9.92 -8.12 -7.20
C MET A 60 9.52 -9.51 -6.68
N ILE A 61 8.22 -9.79 -6.56
CA ILE A 61 7.74 -11.14 -6.17
C ILE A 61 8.10 -12.16 -7.26
N LYS A 62 8.01 -11.77 -8.53
CA LYS A 62 8.41 -12.62 -9.67
C LYS A 62 9.91 -12.97 -9.62
N GLU A 63 10.75 -11.99 -9.32
CA GLU A 63 12.21 -12.16 -9.22
C GLU A 63 12.60 -13.04 -8.02
N HIS A 64 12.02 -12.76 -6.85
CA HIS A 64 12.40 -13.41 -5.59
C HIS A 64 11.55 -14.62 -5.21
N LYS A 65 10.56 -14.96 -6.03
CA LYS A 65 9.61 -16.09 -5.92
C LYS A 65 8.66 -16.07 -4.74
N LEU A 66 9.02 -15.41 -3.64
CA LEU A 66 8.22 -15.32 -2.42
C LEU A 66 8.18 -13.88 -1.93
N TYR A 67 7.02 -13.46 -1.45
CA TYR A 67 6.77 -12.11 -0.96
C TYR A 67 7.32 -11.91 0.45
N PHE A 68 6.96 -12.79 1.39
CA PHE A 68 7.16 -12.61 2.83
C PHE A 68 8.63 -12.41 3.19
N GLY A 69 9.51 -13.27 2.67
CA GLY A 69 10.96 -13.25 2.93
C GLY A 69 11.70 -12.07 2.30
N PHE A 70 11.06 -11.34 1.39
CA PHE A 70 11.67 -10.23 0.64
C PHE A 70 10.97 -8.89 0.86
N ARG A 71 10.02 -8.81 1.79
CA ARG A 71 9.23 -7.59 2.05
C ARG A 71 10.07 -6.34 2.24
N GLU A 72 11.16 -6.39 2.99
CA GLU A 72 12.02 -5.21 3.19
C GLU A 72 12.66 -4.71 1.88
N LYS A 73 13.09 -5.62 1.00
CA LYS A 73 13.59 -5.23 -0.34
C LYS A 73 12.48 -4.67 -1.22
N ILE A 74 11.27 -5.24 -1.13
CA ILE A 74 10.11 -4.73 -1.88
C ILE A 74 9.75 -3.32 -1.40
N LYS A 75 9.81 -3.04 -0.09
CA LYS A 75 9.62 -1.69 0.47
C LYS A 75 10.65 -0.71 -0.09
N GLU A 76 11.92 -1.09 -0.14
CA GLU A 76 12.98 -0.27 -0.72
C GLU A 76 12.70 0.05 -2.20
N SER A 77 12.34 -0.96 -3.01
CA SER A 77 12.06 -0.79 -4.44
C SER A 77 10.79 0.02 -4.72
N THR A 78 9.76 -0.14 -3.90
CA THR A 78 8.48 0.58 -4.07
C THR A 78 8.48 1.96 -3.42
N LYS A 79 9.41 2.20 -2.51
CA LYS A 79 9.45 3.34 -1.58
C LYS A 79 8.22 3.40 -0.65
N ILE A 80 7.54 2.28 -0.45
CA ILE A 80 6.45 2.15 0.51
C ILE A 80 7.05 1.73 1.85
N LYS A 81 6.84 2.51 2.91
CA LYS A 81 7.35 2.16 4.24
C LYS A 81 6.40 1.25 5.03
N SER A 82 5.10 1.45 4.85
CA SER A 82 4.07 0.68 5.55
C SER A 82 4.01 -0.75 5.05
N THR A 83 4.16 -1.71 5.96
CA THR A 83 3.93 -3.14 5.66
C THR A 83 2.47 -3.37 5.24
N ASP A 84 1.51 -2.73 5.91
CA ASP A 84 0.08 -2.92 5.64
C ASP A 84 -0.29 -2.47 4.22
N ALA A 85 0.29 -1.35 3.76
CA ALA A 85 0.12 -0.89 2.40
C ALA A 85 0.69 -1.89 1.38
N LEU A 86 1.84 -2.49 1.69
CA LEU A 86 2.46 -3.48 0.83
C LEU A 86 1.65 -4.79 0.79
N ASP A 87 1.19 -5.26 1.96
CA ASP A 87 0.32 -6.43 2.09
C ASP A 87 -1.00 -6.21 1.34
N LYS A 88 -1.55 -4.98 1.36
CA LYS A 88 -2.73 -4.60 0.58
C LYS A 88 -2.49 -4.71 -0.92
N ILE A 89 -1.32 -4.28 -1.43
CA ILE A 89 -0.96 -4.44 -2.85
C ILE A 89 -0.86 -5.92 -3.23
N ALA A 90 -0.19 -6.72 -2.41
CA ALA A 90 -0.06 -8.16 -2.65
C ALA A 90 -1.45 -8.83 -2.68
N TYR A 91 -2.34 -8.46 -1.76
CA TYR A 91 -3.73 -8.91 -1.77
C TYR A 91 -4.47 -8.48 -3.06
N MET A 92 -4.35 -7.22 -3.50
CA MET A 92 -4.99 -6.77 -4.75
C MET A 92 -4.49 -7.55 -5.98
N LEU A 93 -3.18 -7.84 -6.04
CA LEU A 93 -2.61 -8.65 -7.11
C LEU A 93 -3.10 -10.11 -7.05
N HIS A 94 -3.37 -10.63 -5.86
CA HIS A 94 -4.00 -11.94 -5.67
C HIS A 94 -5.45 -11.94 -6.18
N GLU A 95 -6.25 -10.94 -5.82
CA GLU A 95 -7.64 -10.77 -6.31
C GLU A 95 -7.70 -10.60 -7.83
N GLU A 96 -6.68 -9.96 -8.43
CA GLU A 96 -6.48 -9.88 -9.88
C GLU A 96 -6.02 -11.21 -10.52
N GLY A 97 -5.77 -12.25 -9.73
CA GLY A 97 -5.33 -13.57 -10.19
C GLY A 97 -3.86 -13.64 -10.63
N LYS A 98 -3.05 -12.61 -10.36
CA LYS A 98 -1.62 -12.55 -10.69
C LYS A 98 -0.76 -13.29 -9.66
N LEU A 99 -1.21 -13.31 -8.41
CA LEU A 99 -0.55 -14.02 -7.32
C LEU A 99 -1.44 -15.15 -6.78
N ILE A 100 -0.80 -16.20 -6.25
CA ILE A 100 -1.45 -17.24 -5.47
C ILE A 100 -0.91 -17.23 -4.04
N VAL A 101 -1.77 -17.59 -3.10
CA VAL A 101 -1.38 -17.75 -1.70
C VAL A 101 -0.53 -19.00 -1.57
N GLU A 102 0.67 -18.84 -1.03
CA GLU A 102 1.50 -19.94 -0.56
C GLU A 102 1.32 -20.04 0.95
N LYS A 103 0.91 -21.22 1.43
CA LYS A 103 0.99 -21.50 2.87
C LYS A 103 2.43 -21.83 3.20
N ASP A 104 3.06 -21.00 4.02
CA ASP A 104 4.39 -21.30 4.52
C ASP A 104 4.28 -22.47 5.52
N ASN A 105 4.99 -23.56 5.24
CA ASN A 105 5.05 -24.74 6.12
C ASN A 105 5.87 -24.47 7.39
N ILE A 106 6.66 -23.38 7.42
CA ILE A 106 7.49 -22.97 8.54
C ILE A 106 6.73 -22.00 9.46
N PHE A 107 5.95 -21.09 8.86
CA PHE A 107 5.09 -20.15 9.58
C PHE A 107 3.61 -20.33 9.17
N PRO A 108 2.90 -21.33 9.72
CA PRO A 108 1.56 -21.71 9.27
C PRO A 108 0.49 -20.62 9.43
N ASN A 109 0.78 -19.56 10.18
CA ASN A 109 -0.09 -18.39 10.37
C ASN A 109 0.29 -17.20 9.48
N CYS A 110 1.31 -17.35 8.62
CA CYS A 110 1.74 -16.31 7.70
C CYS A 110 1.23 -16.61 6.29
N ILE A 111 0.54 -15.64 5.70
CA ILE A 111 0.15 -15.66 4.29
C ILE A 111 1.37 -15.18 3.50
N ASP A 112 1.89 -16.03 2.61
CA ASP A 112 2.87 -15.65 1.61
C ASP A 112 2.21 -15.63 0.22
N TYR A 113 2.83 -14.92 -0.72
CA TYR A 113 2.35 -14.81 -2.09
C TYR A 113 3.47 -15.17 -3.05
N LYS A 114 3.12 -15.93 -4.09
CA LYS A 114 3.99 -16.18 -5.25
C LYS A 114 3.24 -15.90 -6.54
N VAL A 115 3.98 -15.67 -7.62
CA VAL A 115 3.39 -15.53 -8.95
C VAL A 115 2.68 -16.83 -9.34
N LYS A 116 1.48 -16.70 -9.89
CA LYS A 116 0.70 -17.82 -10.43
C LYS A 116 1.43 -18.56 -11.54
#